data_AF-A0A382D0B2-F1
#
_entry.id   AF-A0A382D0B2-F1
#
_cell.length_a   1.000
_cell.length_b   1.000
_cell.length_c   1.000
_cell.angle_alpha   90.00
_cell.angle_beta   90.00
_cell.angle_gamma   90.00
#
_symmetry.space_group_name_H-M   'P 1'
#
loop_
_entity.id
_entity.type
_entity.pdbx_description
1 polymer ?
#
loop_
_entity_poly.entity_id
_entity_poly.type
_entity_poly.pdbx_seq_one_letter_code
_entity_poly.pdbx_strand_id
1 'polypeptide(L)'
;MAIYAQRNVIDSESAELFKLDNVLADQILRWNEDLQAFENANLSSTGDGTIVENVGSSGEGVFKEKVENTVSLKKIRGGTLISVTADNDTIIIGTTANSLDVTGFNVGAGEGIFRDKVGDLLNLRSFSVGAGDAGATTIVTNGDEIEIASTAEANTVSNLGAGEGIFHQKASADFELKSLTQGNNVTLTGTADEISVAVNFPTGNANSILVADTNGVVTGASAPALVAHPTGNQAPALIYDGANVAWTSGSAAEVFQFKVTFNATGKPSATENLPAGWSATIASDTVTVTHTVGSVPKHIHYLGYDTQNEQFRMRHPTGAYGVNIPSVNLTTKFSFNLISSIAGSDYSGYAYIHVVF
;
A
#
# COMPACT_ATOMS: atom_id res chain seq x y z
N MET A 1 114.19 -120.65 11.39
CA MET A 1 114.57 -119.23 11.27
C MET A 1 115.05 -118.98 9.85
N ALA A 2 114.16 -118.51 9.00
CA ALA A 2 114.37 -117.79 7.73
C ALA A 2 113.00 -117.22 7.34
N ILE A 3 113.02 -116.10 6.63
CA ILE A 3 112.04 -115.02 6.62
C ILE A 3 111.49 -114.89 5.20
N TYR A 4 110.18 -114.63 5.07
CA TYR A 4 109.46 -114.03 3.92
C TYR A 4 109.34 -114.90 2.65
N ALA A 5 108.30 -114.79 1.81
CA ALA A 5 107.40 -113.67 1.57
C ALA A 5 106.00 -114.17 1.14
N GLN A 6 104.98 -113.44 1.59
CA GLN A 6 103.65 -113.42 1.01
C GLN A 6 103.74 -112.74 -0.36
N ARG A 7 103.23 -113.40 -1.41
CA ARG A 7 102.92 -112.75 -2.68
C ARG A 7 101.45 -113.01 -2.95
N ASN A 8 100.59 -112.07 -2.55
CA ASN A 8 99.27 -111.96 -3.14
C ASN A 8 99.49 -111.65 -4.62
N VAL A 9 99.26 -112.64 -5.47
CA VAL A 9 98.94 -112.34 -6.87
C VAL A 9 97.50 -111.86 -6.82
N ILE A 10 97.31 -110.55 -6.94
CA ILE A 10 96.04 -110.00 -7.37
C ILE A 10 95.92 -110.48 -8.81
N ASP A 11 95.15 -111.55 -9.03
CA ASP A 11 94.59 -111.76 -10.37
C ASP A 11 93.79 -110.49 -10.67
N SER A 12 94.12 -109.85 -11.78
CA SER A 12 93.36 -108.74 -12.33
C SER A 12 91.92 -109.22 -12.51
N GLU A 13 91.07 -108.96 -11.51
CA GLU A 13 89.63 -109.02 -11.64
C GLU A 13 89.32 -108.10 -12.81
N SER A 14 88.91 -108.72 -13.93
CA SER A 14 88.58 -108.01 -15.16
C SER A 14 87.69 -106.85 -14.77
N ALA A 15 88.08 -105.62 -15.13
CA ALA A 15 87.16 -104.49 -15.06
C ALA A 15 85.85 -104.96 -15.71
N GLU A 16 84.78 -105.06 -14.91
CA GLU A 16 83.49 -105.45 -15.45
C GLU A 16 83.10 -104.37 -16.45
N LEU A 17 83.25 -104.69 -17.74
CA LEU A 17 82.69 -103.90 -18.82
C LEU A 17 81.17 -104.04 -18.68
N PHE A 18 80.53 -103.13 -17.94
CA PHE A 18 79.08 -103.06 -17.89
C PHE A 18 78.58 -102.53 -19.23
N LYS A 19 78.20 -103.45 -20.12
CA LYS A 19 77.50 -103.11 -21.36
C LYS A 19 76.01 -103.00 -21.04
N LEU A 20 75.43 -101.83 -21.26
CA LEU A 20 73.98 -101.64 -21.21
C LEU A 20 73.37 -102.24 -22.48
N ASP A 21 72.73 -103.40 -22.38
CA ASP A 21 72.01 -104.04 -23.49
C ASP A 21 70.52 -103.66 -23.47
N ASN A 22 69.93 -103.44 -24.66
CA ASN A 22 68.51 -103.12 -24.87
C ASN A 22 67.98 -101.87 -24.13
N VAL A 23 68.76 -100.79 -24.06
CA VAL A 23 68.28 -99.50 -23.55
C VAL A 23 67.30 -98.88 -24.56
N LEU A 24 66.05 -98.66 -24.14
CA LEU A 24 65.08 -97.86 -24.90
C LEU A 24 65.25 -96.37 -24.55
N ALA A 25 64.74 -95.47 -25.40
CA ALA A 25 64.68 -94.05 -25.06
C ALA A 25 63.89 -93.84 -23.75
N ASP A 26 64.32 -92.85 -22.95
CA ASP A 26 63.73 -92.49 -21.65
C ASP A 26 63.76 -93.59 -20.59
N GLN A 27 64.80 -94.44 -20.59
CA GLN A 27 65.09 -95.35 -19.47
C GLN A 27 66.20 -94.81 -18.56
N ILE A 28 66.07 -95.05 -17.25
CA ILE A 28 67.09 -94.75 -16.25
C ILE A 28 67.63 -96.04 -15.63
N LEU A 29 68.87 -95.99 -15.15
CA LEU A 29 69.41 -97.06 -14.32
C LEU A 29 68.87 -96.92 -12.89
N ARG A 30 68.08 -97.90 -12.46
CA ARG A 30 67.58 -97.99 -11.10
C ARG A 30 68.23 -99.18 -10.40
N TRP A 31 68.69 -99.00 -9.17
CA TRP A 31 69.14 -100.13 -8.35
C TRP A 31 67.93 -101.01 -7.98
N ASN A 32 67.97 -102.28 -8.34
CA ASN A 32 66.97 -103.27 -7.96
C ASN A 32 67.54 -104.10 -6.79
N GLU A 33 66.95 -103.95 -5.60
CA GLU A 33 67.42 -104.63 -4.40
C GLU A 33 67.24 -106.15 -4.44
N ASP A 34 66.19 -106.64 -5.10
CA ASP A 34 65.87 -108.07 -5.20
C ASP A 34 66.84 -108.79 -6.15
N LEU A 35 67.26 -108.12 -7.21
CA LEU A 35 68.24 -108.64 -8.18
C LEU A 35 69.68 -108.27 -7.78
N GLN A 36 69.88 -107.44 -6.75
CA GLN A 36 71.16 -106.86 -6.35
C GLN A 36 71.92 -106.27 -7.54
N ALA A 37 71.21 -105.67 -8.49
CA ALA A 37 71.75 -105.22 -9.77
C ALA A 37 71.07 -103.94 -10.26
N PHE A 38 71.75 -103.20 -11.13
CA PHE A 38 71.11 -102.08 -11.85
C PHE A 38 70.24 -102.62 -12.99
N GLU A 39 68.97 -102.21 -13.02
CA GLU A 39 68.04 -102.51 -14.09
C GLU A 39 67.71 -101.24 -14.90
N ASN A 40 67.41 -101.40 -16.19
CA ASN A 40 66.81 -100.34 -16.99
C ASN A 40 65.33 -100.22 -16.59
N ALA A 41 64.97 -99.13 -15.93
CA ALA A 41 63.59 -98.80 -15.62
C ALA A 41 63.12 -97.67 -16.55
N ASN A 42 61.87 -97.72 -17.01
CA ASN A 42 61.28 -96.57 -17.70
C ASN A 42 61.32 -95.37 -16.75
N LEU A 43 61.78 -94.22 -17.25
CA LEU A 43 61.48 -92.93 -16.66
C LEU A 43 59.97 -92.76 -16.78
N SER A 44 59.21 -93.28 -15.81
CA SER A 44 57.78 -92.98 -15.76
C SER A 44 57.65 -91.46 -15.83
N SER A 45 56.58 -90.96 -16.43
CA SER A 45 56.23 -89.53 -16.56
C SER A 45 56.22 -88.73 -15.23
N THR A 46 56.62 -89.37 -14.14
CA THR A 46 56.91 -88.86 -12.82
C THR A 46 58.39 -88.54 -12.59
N GLY A 47 59.23 -88.52 -13.64
CA GLY A 47 60.66 -88.19 -13.60
C GLY A 47 61.03 -86.75 -13.20
N ASP A 48 60.05 -85.91 -12.91
CA ASP A 48 60.14 -84.81 -11.94
C ASP A 48 58.72 -84.52 -11.41
N GLY A 49 58.48 -84.89 -10.15
CA GLY A 49 57.18 -85.06 -9.52
C GLY A 49 56.44 -83.77 -9.17
N THR A 50 56.32 -82.82 -10.10
CA THR A 50 55.58 -81.58 -9.83
C THR A 50 54.10 -81.77 -10.15
N ILE A 51 53.30 -82.02 -9.10
CA ILE A 51 51.84 -81.93 -9.11
C ILE A 51 51.46 -80.44 -8.94
N VAL A 52 50.72 -79.88 -9.90
CA VAL A 52 50.16 -78.52 -9.81
C VAL A 52 48.64 -78.66 -9.88
N GLU A 53 47.96 -78.20 -8.83
CA GLU A 53 46.50 -78.27 -8.73
C GLU A 53 45.92 -76.92 -8.29
N ASN A 54 44.71 -76.62 -8.74
CA ASN A 54 43.94 -75.52 -8.18
C ASN A 54 43.31 -76.02 -6.87
N VAL A 55 43.65 -75.38 -5.75
CA VAL A 55 43.19 -75.78 -4.42
C VAL A 55 42.01 -74.90 -3.98
N GLY A 56 41.00 -75.51 -3.34
CA GLY A 56 39.77 -74.83 -2.90
C GLY A 56 38.51 -75.41 -3.57
N SER A 57 37.37 -75.35 -2.88
CA SER A 57 36.12 -76.01 -3.31
C SER A 57 35.21 -75.18 -4.21
N SER A 58 35.55 -73.91 -4.45
CA SER A 58 34.73 -72.99 -5.23
C SER A 58 35.59 -71.96 -5.98
N GLY A 59 35.10 -71.49 -7.13
CA GLY A 59 35.77 -70.48 -7.95
C GLY A 59 36.47 -71.07 -9.17
N GLU A 60 36.94 -70.17 -10.04
CA GLU A 60 37.71 -70.52 -11.22
C GLU A 60 39.20 -70.63 -10.89
N GLY A 61 39.83 -71.74 -11.27
CA GLY A 61 41.26 -71.95 -11.06
C GLY A 61 42.16 -71.17 -12.01
N VAL A 62 43.39 -70.87 -11.59
CA VAL A 62 44.42 -70.17 -12.37
C VAL A 62 45.35 -71.12 -13.13
N PHE A 63 45.51 -72.37 -12.68
CA PHE A 63 46.22 -73.38 -13.47
C PHE A 63 45.40 -73.74 -14.72
N LYS A 64 46.06 -73.75 -15.88
CA LYS A 64 45.46 -74.13 -17.16
C LYS A 64 45.85 -75.55 -17.55
N GLU A 65 47.14 -75.83 -17.72
CA GLU A 65 47.66 -77.13 -18.17
C GLU A 65 49.17 -77.29 -17.88
N LYS A 66 49.65 -78.54 -17.88
CA LYS A 66 51.08 -78.90 -17.94
C LYS A 66 51.29 -79.76 -19.17
N VAL A 67 52.18 -79.33 -20.07
CA VAL A 67 52.59 -80.10 -21.25
C VAL A 67 54.11 -80.24 -21.18
N GLU A 68 54.58 -81.50 -21.10
CA GLU A 68 55.99 -81.82 -20.85
C GLU A 68 56.53 -81.05 -19.64
N ASN A 69 57.54 -80.20 -19.85
CA ASN A 69 58.20 -79.39 -18.82
C ASN A 69 57.63 -77.96 -18.69
N THR A 70 56.55 -77.63 -19.39
CA THR A 70 55.95 -76.29 -19.36
C THR A 70 54.64 -76.29 -18.57
N VAL A 71 54.56 -75.44 -17.54
CA VAL A 71 53.31 -75.15 -16.81
C VAL A 71 52.72 -73.85 -17.34
N SER A 72 51.47 -73.89 -17.77
CA SER A 72 50.72 -72.72 -18.24
C SER A 72 49.66 -72.31 -17.23
N LEU A 73 49.63 -71.02 -16.89
CA LEU A 73 48.62 -70.40 -16.03
C LEU A 73 47.69 -69.49 -16.86
N LYS A 74 46.41 -69.39 -16.47
CA LYS A 74 45.47 -68.39 -16.98
C LYS A 74 45.96 -67.00 -16.56
N LYS A 75 45.78 -66.00 -17.44
CA LYS A 75 46.00 -64.60 -17.06
C LYS A 75 44.91 -64.14 -16.11
N ILE A 76 45.28 -63.41 -15.08
CA ILE A 76 44.33 -62.68 -14.24
C ILE A 76 44.03 -61.35 -14.92
N ARG A 77 42.74 -61.07 -15.15
CA ARG A 77 42.27 -59.82 -15.77
C ARG A 77 41.32 -59.13 -14.80
N GLY A 78 41.58 -57.85 -14.51
CA GLY A 78 40.68 -57.02 -13.72
C GLY A 78 39.34 -56.84 -14.43
N GLY A 79 38.25 -56.96 -13.68
CA GLY A 79 36.91 -56.57 -14.13
C GLY A 79 36.71 -55.06 -14.05
N THR A 80 35.47 -54.61 -14.22
CA THR A 80 35.11 -53.18 -14.04
C THR A 80 35.49 -52.72 -12.62
N LEU A 81 36.12 -51.55 -12.52
CA LEU A 81 36.61 -50.97 -11.27
C LEU A 81 37.71 -51.76 -10.54
N ILE A 82 38.35 -52.74 -11.20
CA ILE A 82 39.45 -53.52 -10.62
C ILE A 82 40.70 -53.38 -11.50
N SER A 83 41.83 -53.00 -10.90
CA SER A 83 43.14 -53.04 -11.52
C SER A 83 43.83 -54.33 -11.14
N VAL A 84 44.54 -54.91 -12.12
CA VAL A 84 45.46 -56.01 -11.88
C VAL A 84 46.80 -55.56 -12.45
N THR A 85 47.77 -55.36 -11.56
CA THR A 85 49.16 -55.06 -11.90
C THR A 85 50.05 -56.13 -11.31
N ALA A 86 51.28 -56.28 -11.81
CA ALA A 86 52.22 -57.23 -11.26
C ALA A 86 53.62 -56.61 -11.23
N ASP A 87 54.44 -57.05 -10.28
CA ASP A 87 55.88 -56.87 -10.29
C ASP A 87 56.57 -58.23 -10.44
N ASN A 88 57.87 -58.32 -10.14
CA ASN A 88 58.62 -59.56 -10.31
C ASN A 88 58.13 -60.70 -9.41
N ASP A 89 57.53 -60.37 -8.25
CA ASP A 89 57.22 -61.34 -7.21
C ASP A 89 55.73 -61.38 -6.82
N THR A 90 54.94 -60.36 -7.19
CA THR A 90 53.55 -60.19 -6.74
C THR A 90 52.57 -59.84 -7.86
N ILE A 91 51.31 -60.26 -7.68
CA ILE A 91 50.16 -59.73 -8.40
C ILE A 91 49.38 -58.84 -7.43
N ILE A 92 49.23 -57.58 -7.76
CA ILE A 92 48.48 -56.59 -7.00
C ILE A 92 47.09 -56.46 -7.62
N ILE A 93 46.07 -56.80 -6.84
CA ILE A 93 44.66 -56.59 -7.20
C ILE A 93 44.15 -55.40 -6.40
N GLY A 94 43.91 -54.29 -7.11
CA GLY A 94 43.39 -53.05 -6.52
C GLY A 94 42.01 -52.71 -7.07
N THR A 95 41.35 -51.76 -6.42
CA THR A 95 40.20 -51.07 -7.02
C THR A 95 40.72 -49.92 -7.89
N THR A 96 40.18 -49.76 -9.10
CA THR A 96 40.33 -48.54 -9.90
C THR A 96 39.22 -47.52 -9.61
N ALA A 97 38.18 -47.92 -8.88
CA ALA A 97 37.37 -46.92 -8.20
C ALA A 97 38.20 -46.35 -7.05
N ASN A 98 38.62 -45.10 -7.19
CA ASN A 98 38.82 -44.27 -6.01
C ASN A 98 37.48 -44.28 -5.27
N SER A 99 37.45 -44.89 -4.09
CA SER A 99 36.26 -44.99 -3.27
C SER A 99 35.58 -43.63 -3.12
N LEU A 100 34.39 -43.46 -3.70
CA LEU A 100 33.38 -42.47 -3.31
C LEU A 100 33.79 -40.99 -3.38
N ASP A 101 34.50 -40.57 -4.44
CA ASP A 101 34.73 -39.16 -4.77
C ASP A 101 33.44 -38.49 -5.29
N VAL A 102 32.36 -38.49 -4.51
CA VAL A 102 31.26 -37.56 -4.75
C VAL A 102 31.72 -36.20 -4.24
N THR A 103 31.99 -35.27 -5.14
CA THR A 103 32.36 -33.90 -4.82
C THR A 103 31.11 -33.02 -4.78
N GLY A 104 30.82 -32.46 -3.61
CA GLY A 104 29.85 -31.38 -3.48
C GLY A 104 30.52 -30.04 -3.80
N PHE A 105 29.91 -29.23 -4.67
CA PHE A 105 30.41 -27.89 -4.98
C PHE A 105 29.23 -26.92 -5.09
N ASN A 106 29.35 -25.75 -4.46
CA ASN A 106 28.38 -24.68 -4.61
C ASN A 106 28.75 -23.84 -5.84
N VAL A 107 27.82 -23.73 -6.78
CA VAL A 107 28.00 -22.92 -8.01
C VAL A 107 27.33 -21.56 -7.85
N GLY A 108 27.95 -20.50 -8.39
CA GLY A 108 27.46 -19.11 -8.27
C GLY A 108 28.10 -18.35 -7.10
N ALA A 109 27.62 -17.11 -6.88
CA ALA A 109 28.19 -16.17 -5.89
C ALA A 109 27.37 -16.04 -4.60
N GLY A 110 26.21 -16.69 -4.52
CA GLY A 110 25.35 -16.67 -3.33
C GLY A 110 25.79 -17.68 -2.26
N GLU A 111 25.05 -17.71 -1.15
CA GLU A 111 25.27 -18.71 -0.10
C GLU A 111 24.96 -20.13 -0.61
N GLY A 112 25.85 -21.06 -0.30
CA GLY A 112 25.78 -22.43 -0.79
C GLY A 112 24.96 -23.37 0.09
N ILE A 113 24.29 -24.36 -0.52
CA ILE A 113 23.55 -25.41 0.22
C ILE A 113 24.46 -26.58 0.60
N PHE A 114 25.52 -26.86 -0.15
CA PHE A 114 26.50 -27.86 0.25
C PHE A 114 27.34 -27.33 1.41
N ARG A 115 27.38 -28.09 2.51
CA ARG A 115 28.15 -27.73 3.71
C ARG A 115 29.54 -28.37 3.68
N ASP A 116 29.58 -29.70 3.74
CA ASP A 116 30.81 -30.49 3.80
C ASP A 116 30.55 -31.97 3.44
N LYS A 117 31.64 -32.70 3.18
CA LYS A 117 31.66 -34.17 3.06
C LYS A 117 32.38 -34.75 4.27
N VAL A 118 31.77 -35.73 4.92
CA VAL A 118 32.38 -36.47 6.03
C VAL A 118 32.28 -37.96 5.73
N GLY A 119 33.42 -38.59 5.45
CA GLY A 119 33.45 -39.97 4.92
C GLY A 119 32.66 -40.03 3.62
N ASP A 120 31.62 -40.85 3.59
CA ASP A 120 30.78 -41.09 2.40
C ASP A 120 29.47 -40.28 2.41
N LEU A 121 29.27 -39.41 3.41
CA LEU A 121 28.07 -38.59 3.55
C LEU A 121 28.31 -37.17 3.03
N LEU A 122 27.42 -36.70 2.15
CA LEU A 122 27.30 -35.29 1.80
C LEU A 122 26.33 -34.61 2.77
N ASN A 123 26.80 -33.63 3.51
CA ASN A 123 25.95 -32.82 4.37
C ASN A 123 25.49 -31.57 3.61
N LEU A 124 24.18 -31.36 3.57
CA LEU A 124 23.55 -30.16 3.02
C LEU A 124 22.98 -29.30 4.17
N ARG A 125 22.98 -27.98 3.98
CA ARG A 125 22.28 -27.05 4.88
C ARG A 125 20.77 -27.22 4.69
N SER A 126 20.03 -27.22 5.79
CA SER A 126 18.57 -27.13 5.74
C SER A 126 18.13 -25.73 5.34
N PHE A 127 17.04 -25.65 4.58
CA PHE A 127 16.33 -24.39 4.39
C PHE A 127 15.52 -24.07 5.65
N SER A 128 15.45 -22.78 6.00
CA SER A 128 14.61 -22.30 7.08
C SER A 128 14.08 -20.91 6.74
N VAL A 129 12.89 -20.59 7.24
CA VAL A 129 12.33 -19.25 7.15
C VAL A 129 12.89 -18.44 8.31
N GLY A 130 13.46 -17.27 8.01
CA GLY A 130 14.05 -16.40 9.03
C GLY A 130 13.00 -15.90 10.02
N ALA A 131 13.38 -15.75 11.30
CA ALA A 131 12.45 -15.34 12.36
C ALA A 131 11.79 -13.95 12.15
N GLY A 132 12.35 -13.12 11.27
CA GLY A 132 11.78 -11.82 10.90
C GLY A 132 10.67 -11.90 9.86
N ASP A 133 10.41 -13.08 9.29
CA ASP A 133 9.29 -13.31 8.40
C ASP A 133 8.08 -13.76 9.22
N ALA A 134 7.04 -12.94 9.26
CA ALA A 134 5.83 -13.14 10.09
C ALA A 134 4.93 -14.28 9.58
N GLY A 135 5.53 -15.40 9.16
CA GLY A 135 4.86 -16.51 8.51
C GLY A 135 4.47 -16.24 7.05
N ALA A 136 5.01 -15.19 6.42
CA ALA A 136 4.65 -14.85 5.05
C ALA A 136 5.38 -15.70 4.01
N THR A 137 6.42 -16.45 4.36
CA THR A 137 7.04 -17.47 3.51
C THR A 137 6.91 -18.83 4.18
N THR A 138 6.67 -19.85 3.37
CA THR A 138 6.65 -21.25 3.77
C THR A 138 7.65 -22.03 2.93
N ILE A 139 8.28 -23.03 3.54
CA ILE A 139 9.18 -23.97 2.87
C ILE A 139 8.65 -25.35 3.19
N VAL A 140 8.16 -26.05 2.17
CA VAL A 140 7.57 -27.38 2.30
C VAL A 140 8.17 -28.33 1.28
N THR A 141 8.13 -29.62 1.58
CA THR A 141 8.43 -30.67 0.59
C THR A 141 7.13 -31.10 -0.07
N ASN A 142 7.10 -31.10 -1.40
CA ASN A 142 5.97 -31.56 -2.18
C ASN A 142 6.47 -32.65 -3.13
N GLY A 143 6.41 -33.90 -2.71
CA GLY A 143 6.99 -35.01 -3.47
C GLY A 143 8.52 -34.90 -3.55
N ASP A 144 9.03 -34.73 -4.77
CA ASP A 144 10.46 -34.63 -5.07
C ASP A 144 10.96 -33.16 -5.08
N GLU A 145 10.06 -32.20 -4.87
CA GLU A 145 10.34 -30.77 -4.89
C GLU A 145 10.43 -30.15 -3.48
N ILE A 146 11.30 -29.14 -3.36
CA ILE A 146 11.23 -28.15 -2.28
C ILE A 146 10.44 -26.96 -2.82
N GLU A 147 9.28 -26.71 -2.24
CA GLU A 147 8.41 -25.59 -2.59
C GLU A 147 8.64 -24.43 -1.63
N ILE A 148 8.99 -23.27 -2.18
CA ILE A 148 9.11 -22.01 -1.44
C ILE A 148 7.98 -21.11 -1.92
N ALA A 149 6.99 -20.88 -1.05
CA ALA A 149 5.82 -20.08 -1.36
C ALA A 149 5.73 -18.90 -0.41
N SER A 150 5.29 -17.74 -0.91
CA SER A 150 5.02 -16.57 -0.08
C SER A 150 3.54 -16.18 -0.14
N THR A 151 2.94 -15.92 1.01
CA THR A 151 1.62 -15.31 1.17
C THR A 151 1.70 -13.79 1.28
N ALA A 152 2.87 -13.18 1.07
CA ALA A 152 3.00 -11.73 1.01
C ALA A 152 2.29 -11.21 -0.25
N GLU A 153 1.04 -10.81 -0.10
CA GLU A 153 0.24 -10.27 -1.20
C GLU A 153 0.74 -8.87 -1.59
N ALA A 154 0.85 -8.63 -2.90
CA ALA A 154 1.09 -7.31 -3.45
C ALA A 154 -0.18 -6.44 -3.30
N ASN A 155 -0.41 -5.95 -2.10
CA ASN A 155 -1.57 -5.13 -1.81
C ASN A 155 -1.39 -3.71 -2.37
N THR A 156 -2.40 -3.21 -3.09
CA THR A 156 -2.41 -1.87 -3.68
C THR A 156 -3.55 -1.07 -3.07
N VAL A 157 -3.24 0.06 -2.44
CA VAL A 157 -4.22 1.08 -2.04
C VAL A 157 -4.06 2.27 -2.98
N SER A 158 -5.16 2.79 -3.52
CA SER A 158 -5.13 3.88 -4.50
C SER A 158 -6.21 4.90 -4.20
N ASN A 159 -5.86 6.18 -4.30
CA ASN A 159 -6.84 7.26 -4.30
C ASN A 159 -7.40 7.40 -5.72
N LEU A 160 -8.71 7.25 -5.87
CA LEU A 160 -9.39 7.34 -7.17
C LEU A 160 -10.07 8.71 -7.33
N GLY A 161 -10.08 9.25 -8.56
CA GLY A 161 -10.64 10.57 -8.86
C GLY A 161 -9.62 11.71 -8.77
N ALA A 162 -10.10 12.95 -8.91
CA ALA A 162 -9.25 14.16 -8.95
C ALA A 162 -9.15 14.91 -7.61
N GLY A 163 -9.85 14.44 -6.57
CA GLY A 163 -9.83 15.05 -5.24
C GLY A 163 -8.60 14.68 -4.42
N GLU A 164 -8.50 15.25 -3.22
CA GLU A 164 -7.46 14.89 -2.27
C GLU A 164 -7.69 13.49 -1.69
N GLY A 165 -6.65 12.67 -1.75
CA GLY A 165 -6.69 11.29 -1.27
C GLY A 165 -6.36 11.14 0.21
N ILE A 166 -6.92 10.09 0.84
CA ILE A 166 -6.62 9.74 2.24
C ILE A 166 -5.45 8.77 2.38
N PHE A 167 -5.08 8.03 1.34
CA PHE A 167 -3.88 7.19 1.40
C PHE A 167 -2.63 8.05 1.52
N HIS A 168 -1.76 7.72 2.49
CA HIS A 168 -0.47 8.39 2.69
C HIS A 168 0.66 7.59 2.05
N GLN A 169 0.93 6.38 2.57
CA GLN A 169 2.01 5.51 2.09
C GLN A 169 1.83 4.06 2.55
N LYS A 170 2.67 3.17 2.02
CA LYS A 170 2.86 1.81 2.52
C LYS A 170 4.23 1.72 3.17
N ALA A 171 4.27 1.49 4.48
CA ALA A 171 5.49 1.34 5.27
C ALA A 171 5.67 -0.13 5.66
N SER A 172 6.51 -0.85 4.95
CA SER A 172 6.63 -2.32 5.09
C SER A 172 5.28 -3.01 4.87
N ALA A 173 4.68 -3.61 5.89
CA ALA A 173 3.39 -4.28 5.82
C ALA A 173 2.20 -3.36 6.18
N ASP A 174 2.47 -2.16 6.68
CA ASP A 174 1.43 -1.24 7.17
C ASP A 174 0.96 -0.27 6.08
N PHE A 175 -0.35 -0.07 6.00
CA PHE A 175 -0.98 0.93 5.14
C PHE A 175 -1.36 2.14 5.98
N GLU A 176 -0.58 3.20 5.82
CA GLU A 176 -0.81 4.44 6.55
C GLU A 176 -1.81 5.31 5.78
N LEU A 177 -2.90 5.66 6.47
CA LEU A 177 -3.94 6.58 5.99
C LEU A 177 -3.83 7.92 6.75
N LYS A 178 -4.06 9.03 6.05
CA LYS A 178 -4.19 10.35 6.68
C LYS A 178 -5.38 10.34 7.64
N SER A 179 -5.18 10.91 8.82
CA SER A 179 -6.29 11.17 9.74
C SER A 179 -7.20 12.27 9.20
N LEU A 180 -8.50 12.14 9.45
CA LEU A 180 -9.47 13.21 9.16
C LEU A 180 -9.60 14.12 10.38
N THR A 181 -9.49 15.42 10.17
CA THR A 181 -9.73 16.43 11.20
C THR A 181 -11.03 17.16 10.87
N GLN A 182 -11.81 17.45 11.91
CA GLN A 182 -13.07 18.17 11.72
C GLN A 182 -12.80 19.66 11.49
N GLY A 183 -13.54 20.25 10.54
CA GLY A 183 -13.58 21.69 10.32
C GLY A 183 -14.68 22.39 11.14
N ASN A 184 -14.87 23.69 10.88
CA ASN A 184 -15.93 24.46 11.52
C ASN A 184 -17.30 23.85 11.21
N ASN A 185 -18.14 23.70 12.24
CA ASN A 185 -19.50 23.15 12.14
C ASN A 185 -19.58 21.73 11.57
N VAL A 186 -18.46 21.02 11.47
CA VAL A 186 -18.43 19.60 11.12
C VAL A 186 -18.04 18.83 12.37
N THR A 187 -18.64 17.66 12.56
CA THR A 187 -18.21 16.72 13.59
C THR A 187 -17.97 15.37 12.95
N LEU A 188 -16.81 14.79 13.28
CA LEU A 188 -16.42 13.46 12.87
C LEU A 188 -16.58 12.53 14.08
N THR A 189 -17.42 11.51 13.95
CA THR A 189 -17.62 10.51 15.01
C THR A 189 -17.17 9.15 14.48
N GLY A 190 -16.03 8.67 14.97
CA GLY A 190 -15.52 7.34 14.64
C GLY A 190 -16.16 6.25 15.49
N THR A 191 -16.47 5.12 14.86
CA THR A 191 -16.79 3.85 15.50
C THR A 191 -15.74 2.81 15.11
N ALA A 192 -15.96 1.52 15.39
CA ALA A 192 -15.07 0.46 14.94
C ALA A 192 -14.99 0.38 13.40
N ASP A 193 -16.12 0.60 12.72
CA ASP A 193 -16.25 0.31 11.29
C ASP A 193 -16.59 1.54 10.44
N GLU A 194 -17.08 2.61 11.05
CA GLU A 194 -17.61 3.78 10.34
C GLU A 194 -17.09 5.10 10.92
N ILE A 195 -16.96 6.10 10.04
CA ILE A 195 -16.82 7.51 10.43
C ILE A 195 -18.11 8.22 10.01
N SER A 196 -18.90 8.64 11.00
CA SER A 196 -20.06 9.48 10.77
C SER A 196 -19.62 10.94 10.62
N VAL A 197 -20.07 11.59 9.54
CA VAL A 197 -19.83 13.01 9.28
C VAL A 197 -21.14 13.76 9.46
N ALA A 198 -21.21 14.62 10.48
CA ALA A 198 -22.37 15.45 10.74
C ALA A 198 -22.03 16.92 10.55
N VAL A 199 -22.98 17.68 9.99
CA VAL A 199 -22.95 19.14 10.02
C VAL A 199 -23.75 19.60 11.22
N ASN A 200 -23.07 20.27 12.14
CA ASN A 200 -23.63 20.80 13.36
C ASN A 200 -23.96 22.28 13.19
N PHE A 201 -25.24 22.54 12.95
CA PHE A 201 -25.78 23.88 13.05
C PHE A 201 -26.07 24.22 14.52
N PRO A 202 -25.86 25.47 14.95
CA PRO A 202 -26.22 25.91 16.28
C PRO A 202 -27.70 25.65 16.55
N THR A 203 -28.00 25.01 17.67
CA THR A 203 -29.36 24.72 18.13
C THR A 203 -29.99 25.99 18.72
N GLY A 204 -30.33 26.94 17.85
CA GLY A 204 -30.86 28.24 18.22
C GLY A 204 -32.04 28.65 17.34
N ASN A 205 -33.23 28.19 17.76
CA ASN A 205 -34.56 28.58 17.28
C ASN A 205 -34.94 28.06 15.88
N ALA A 206 -36.09 27.40 15.79
CA ALA A 206 -36.76 27.15 14.51
C ALA A 206 -37.00 28.49 13.79
N ASN A 207 -36.82 28.51 12.47
CA ASN A 207 -36.99 29.70 11.62
C ASN A 207 -35.94 30.81 11.88
N SER A 208 -34.73 30.45 12.28
CA SER A 208 -33.59 31.39 12.34
C SER A 208 -32.85 31.45 11.00
N ILE A 209 -32.19 32.59 10.76
CA ILE A 209 -31.24 32.74 9.66
C ILE A 209 -29.87 32.30 10.19
N LEU A 210 -29.19 31.44 9.45
CA LEU A 210 -27.84 31.02 9.78
C LEU A 210 -26.87 32.02 9.15
N VAL A 211 -26.00 32.60 9.97
CA VAL A 211 -24.97 33.54 9.52
C VAL A 211 -23.62 32.96 9.92
N ALA A 212 -22.69 32.94 8.96
CA ALA A 212 -21.30 32.60 9.22
C ALA A 212 -20.55 33.86 9.68
N ASP A 213 -19.64 33.70 10.64
CA ASP A 213 -18.71 34.75 11.02
C ASP A 213 -17.61 34.93 9.96
N THR A 214 -16.71 35.89 10.19
CA THR A 214 -15.56 36.18 9.30
C THR A 214 -14.62 34.98 9.10
N ASN A 215 -14.64 34.00 10.01
CA ASN A 215 -13.85 32.78 9.93
C ASN A 215 -14.63 31.60 9.32
N GLY A 216 -15.84 31.84 8.80
CA GLY A 216 -16.70 30.83 8.22
C GLY A 216 -17.38 29.91 9.24
N VAL A 217 -17.30 30.21 10.54
CA VAL A 217 -18.04 29.48 11.57
C VAL A 217 -19.49 29.94 11.50
N VAL A 218 -20.41 29.01 11.28
CA VAL A 218 -21.83 29.25 11.51
C VAL A 218 -22.04 29.31 13.01
N THR A 219 -22.05 30.51 13.55
CA THR A 219 -22.21 30.73 14.98
C THR A 219 -23.70 30.81 15.31
N GLY A 220 -24.07 30.36 16.51
CA GLY A 220 -25.42 30.56 17.04
C GLY A 220 -25.68 32.00 17.48
N ALA A 221 -24.81 32.95 17.08
CA ALA A 221 -25.02 34.37 17.25
C ALA A 221 -26.26 34.72 16.44
N SER A 222 -27.39 34.65 17.13
CA SER A 222 -28.74 34.73 16.63
C SER A 222 -28.89 35.86 15.64
N ALA A 223 -28.91 35.54 14.35
CA ALA A 223 -29.79 36.31 13.50
C ALA A 223 -31.16 36.22 14.16
N PRO A 224 -31.84 37.36 14.32
CA PRO A 224 -33.10 37.35 15.02
C PRO A 224 -34.08 36.42 14.31
N ALA A 225 -34.99 35.80 15.07
CA ALA A 225 -35.98 34.91 14.50
C ALA A 225 -36.70 35.62 13.34
N LEU A 226 -37.00 34.87 12.27
CA LEU A 226 -37.84 35.40 11.21
C LEU A 226 -39.25 35.61 11.78
N VAL A 227 -39.59 36.85 12.10
CA VAL A 227 -40.91 37.21 12.62
C VAL A 227 -41.81 37.54 11.44
N ALA A 228 -42.91 36.79 11.30
CA ALA A 228 -43.97 37.16 10.37
C ALA A 228 -44.73 38.36 10.96
N HIS A 229 -44.72 39.48 10.26
CA HIS A 229 -45.55 40.63 10.63
C HIS A 229 -46.92 40.52 9.96
N PRO A 230 -48.02 40.85 10.67
CA PRO A 230 -49.34 40.88 10.08
C PRO A 230 -49.39 41.87 8.90
N THR A 231 -50.26 41.62 7.92
CA THR A 231 -50.48 42.55 6.81
C THR A 231 -51.00 43.89 7.34
N GLY A 232 -50.26 44.97 7.07
CA GLY A 232 -50.61 46.32 7.52
C GLY A 232 -49.77 46.79 8.71
N ASN A 233 -49.30 48.03 8.58
CA ASN A 233 -48.29 48.74 9.40
C ASN A 233 -46.83 48.44 9.03
N GLN A 234 -45.98 49.46 9.20
CA GLN A 234 -44.57 49.40 8.81
C GLN A 234 -43.74 48.57 9.81
N ALA A 235 -43.52 47.31 9.47
CA ALA A 235 -42.73 46.42 10.30
C ALA A 235 -41.23 46.76 10.26
N PRO A 236 -40.48 46.38 11.31
CA PRO A 236 -39.04 46.22 11.20
C PRO A 236 -38.66 45.42 9.95
N ALA A 237 -37.59 45.82 9.27
CA ALA A 237 -37.01 45.06 8.17
C ALA A 237 -35.71 44.42 8.62
N LEU A 238 -35.42 43.26 8.04
CA LEU A 238 -34.12 42.64 8.17
C LEU A 238 -33.15 43.39 7.27
N ILE A 239 -32.11 43.95 7.86
CA ILE A 239 -31.08 44.73 7.16
C ILE A 239 -29.69 44.19 7.48
N TYR A 240 -28.73 44.55 6.63
CA TYR A 240 -27.32 44.44 6.97
C TYR A 240 -26.87 45.79 7.54
N ASP A 241 -26.44 45.80 8.80
CA ASP A 241 -26.05 47.02 9.52
C ASP A 241 -24.56 47.41 9.30
N GLY A 242 -23.85 46.68 8.44
CA GLY A 242 -22.42 46.84 8.20
C GLY A 242 -21.55 45.82 8.93
N ALA A 243 -22.07 45.17 9.97
CA ALA A 243 -21.37 44.14 10.74
C ALA A 243 -22.15 42.82 10.79
N ASN A 244 -23.48 42.87 10.94
CA ASN A 244 -24.34 41.72 11.07
C ASN A 244 -25.67 41.92 10.32
N VAL A 245 -26.39 40.81 10.17
CA VAL A 245 -27.79 40.83 9.77
C VAL A 245 -28.65 41.02 11.01
N ALA A 246 -29.43 42.10 11.08
CA ALA A 246 -30.24 42.45 12.22
C ALA A 246 -31.59 43.06 11.79
N TRP A 247 -32.61 42.96 12.65
CA TRP A 247 -33.84 43.74 12.46
C TRP A 247 -33.56 45.21 12.78
N THR A 248 -34.15 46.11 12.00
CA THR A 248 -34.21 47.53 12.37
C THR A 248 -34.86 47.70 13.75
N SER A 249 -34.38 48.66 14.55
CA SER A 249 -34.97 48.97 15.88
C SER A 249 -36.36 49.61 15.81
N GLY A 250 -36.82 49.95 14.60
CA GLY A 250 -38.14 50.50 14.30
C GLY A 250 -38.56 50.17 12.86
N SER A 251 -39.51 50.95 12.35
CA SER A 251 -40.05 50.81 10.99
C SER A 251 -38.96 50.86 9.90
N ALA A 252 -39.12 50.04 8.86
CA ALA A 252 -38.25 50.06 7.68
C ALA A 252 -38.35 51.34 6.83
N ALA A 253 -39.44 52.11 6.96
CA ALA A 253 -39.53 53.46 6.41
C ALA A 253 -40.19 54.43 7.40
N GLU A 254 -39.67 55.65 7.47
CA GLU A 254 -40.21 56.67 8.36
C GLU A 254 -41.26 57.48 7.61
N VAL A 255 -42.51 57.42 8.08
CA VAL A 255 -43.63 58.19 7.53
C VAL A 255 -44.03 59.26 8.51
N PHE A 256 -43.99 60.51 8.06
CA PHE A 256 -44.38 61.66 8.85
C PHE A 256 -45.65 62.27 8.29
N GLN A 257 -46.53 62.73 9.18
CA GLN A 257 -47.75 63.47 8.86
C GLN A 257 -47.68 64.87 9.46
N PHE A 258 -48.11 65.87 8.69
CA PHE A 258 -48.47 67.19 9.21
C PHE A 258 -49.65 67.76 8.42
N LYS A 259 -50.27 68.82 8.91
CA LYS A 259 -51.45 69.42 8.27
C LYS A 259 -51.07 70.76 7.61
N VAL A 260 -51.61 71.02 6.43
CA VAL A 260 -51.59 72.33 5.77
C VAL A 260 -53.02 72.83 5.66
N THR A 261 -53.30 74.03 6.15
CA THR A 261 -54.60 74.69 5.98
C THR A 261 -54.56 75.65 4.80
N PHE A 262 -55.71 75.87 4.18
CA PHE A 262 -55.86 76.80 3.06
C PHE A 262 -56.66 78.03 3.49
N ASN A 263 -56.44 79.16 2.82
CA ASN A 263 -57.28 80.35 2.98
C ASN A 263 -58.48 80.33 2.01
N ALA A 264 -59.27 81.40 2.03
CA ALA A 264 -60.45 81.55 1.17
C ALA A 264 -60.11 81.60 -0.34
N THR A 265 -58.86 81.84 -0.73
CA THR A 265 -58.40 81.79 -2.13
C THR A 265 -57.75 80.45 -2.49
N GLY A 266 -57.68 79.51 -1.54
CA GLY A 266 -57.16 78.17 -1.74
C GLY A 266 -55.65 78.07 -1.69
N LYS A 267 -54.96 79.14 -1.30
CA LYS A 267 -53.52 79.16 -1.05
C LYS A 267 -53.23 78.65 0.37
N PRO A 268 -52.08 77.99 0.59
CA PRO A 268 -51.68 77.52 1.91
C PRO A 268 -51.54 78.71 2.86
N SER A 269 -52.08 78.58 4.08
CA SER A 269 -52.17 79.66 5.05
C SER A 269 -51.46 79.34 6.37
N ALA A 270 -51.49 78.08 6.82
CA ALA A 270 -50.70 77.64 7.95
C ALA A 270 -50.29 76.17 7.83
N THR A 271 -49.26 75.80 8.61
CA THR A 271 -48.88 74.41 8.87
C THR A 271 -49.13 74.09 10.34
N GLU A 272 -49.72 72.93 10.61
CA GLU A 272 -50.06 72.47 11.95
C GLU A 272 -49.57 71.04 12.16
N ASN A 273 -49.36 70.65 13.43
CA ASN A 273 -48.94 69.30 13.81
C ASN A 273 -47.67 68.82 13.10
N LEU A 274 -46.68 69.71 12.95
CA LEU A 274 -45.37 69.31 12.44
C LEU A 274 -44.69 68.33 13.41
N PRO A 275 -43.97 67.31 12.90
CA PRO A 275 -43.15 66.44 13.75
C PRO A 275 -42.17 67.23 14.62
N ALA A 276 -41.78 66.66 15.75
CA ALA A 276 -40.85 67.31 16.66
C ALA A 276 -39.53 67.69 15.95
N GLY A 277 -39.09 68.94 16.13
CA GLY A 277 -37.88 69.49 15.50
C GLY A 277 -38.06 69.94 14.04
N TRP A 278 -39.23 69.72 13.43
CA TRP A 278 -39.52 70.22 12.10
C TRP A 278 -40.05 71.65 12.14
N SER A 279 -39.82 72.39 11.06
CA SER A 279 -40.41 73.72 10.85
C SER A 279 -40.84 73.87 9.39
N ALA A 280 -41.79 74.77 9.14
CA ALA A 280 -42.21 75.09 7.79
C ALA A 280 -42.40 76.60 7.60
N THR A 281 -42.14 77.06 6.37
CA THR A 281 -42.44 78.42 5.92
C THR A 281 -43.31 78.36 4.69
N ILE A 282 -44.21 79.34 4.55
CA ILE A 282 -45.12 79.46 3.41
C ILE A 282 -44.80 80.75 2.66
N ALA A 283 -44.55 80.63 1.36
CA ALA A 283 -44.32 81.76 0.45
C ALA A 283 -45.20 81.60 -0.80
N SER A 284 -46.28 82.39 -0.90
CA SER A 284 -47.35 82.23 -1.88
C SER A 284 -47.93 80.81 -1.89
N ASP A 285 -47.55 79.98 -2.85
CA ASP A 285 -48.08 78.62 -3.03
C ASP A 285 -47.06 77.57 -2.62
N THR A 286 -45.87 77.97 -2.17
CA THR A 286 -44.78 77.07 -1.82
C THR A 286 -44.73 76.88 -0.31
N VAL A 287 -44.83 75.62 0.13
CA VAL A 287 -44.51 75.21 1.50
C VAL A 287 -43.09 74.69 1.50
N THR A 288 -42.21 75.27 2.32
CA THR A 288 -40.83 74.79 2.52
C THR A 288 -40.71 74.20 3.90
N VAL A 289 -40.28 72.94 4.00
CA VAL A 289 -40.14 72.21 5.24
C VAL A 289 -38.65 72.01 5.55
N THR A 290 -38.27 72.25 6.80
CA THR A 290 -36.98 71.84 7.36
C THR A 290 -37.23 70.68 8.33
N HIS A 291 -36.52 69.57 8.16
CA HIS A 291 -36.71 68.33 8.91
C HIS A 291 -35.39 67.79 9.49
N THR A 292 -35.51 66.86 10.44
CA THR A 292 -34.39 66.30 11.21
C THR A 292 -33.99 64.88 10.81
N VAL A 293 -34.65 64.29 9.80
CA VAL A 293 -34.46 62.88 9.39
C VAL A 293 -33.06 62.58 8.83
N GLY A 294 -32.40 63.56 8.21
CA GLY A 294 -31.04 63.38 7.69
C GLY A 294 -30.94 62.54 6.40
N SER A 295 -32.05 62.28 5.74
CA SER A 295 -32.12 61.61 4.43
C SER A 295 -33.03 62.36 3.46
N VAL A 296 -32.94 62.03 2.17
CA VAL A 296 -33.75 62.66 1.12
C VAL A 296 -35.17 62.09 1.17
N PRO A 297 -36.24 62.92 1.11
CA PRO A 297 -37.60 62.39 1.03
C PRO A 297 -37.79 61.59 -0.26
N LYS A 298 -38.36 60.39 -0.13
CA LYS A 298 -38.59 59.45 -1.24
C LYS A 298 -39.95 59.63 -1.91
N HIS A 299 -40.96 60.01 -1.13
CA HIS A 299 -42.32 60.18 -1.65
C HIS A 299 -43.11 61.19 -0.81
N ILE A 300 -43.97 61.95 -1.46
CA ILE A 300 -44.94 62.84 -0.81
C ILE A 300 -46.32 62.61 -1.43
N HIS A 301 -47.34 62.55 -0.58
CA HIS A 301 -48.72 62.62 -1.01
C HIS A 301 -49.56 63.49 -0.08
N TYR A 302 -50.72 63.88 -0.57
CA TYR A 302 -51.65 64.77 0.08
C TYR A 302 -52.97 64.04 0.29
N LEU A 303 -53.58 64.19 1.46
CA LEU A 303 -54.94 63.78 1.76
C LEU A 303 -55.76 65.04 2.02
N GLY A 304 -56.29 65.63 0.95
CA GLY A 304 -57.16 66.80 1.04
C GLY A 304 -58.55 66.42 1.53
N TYR A 305 -59.09 67.16 2.49
CA TYR A 305 -60.44 66.94 2.98
C TYR A 305 -61.45 67.66 2.08
N ASP A 306 -62.35 66.88 1.49
CA ASP A 306 -63.52 67.34 0.75
C ASP A 306 -64.70 67.35 1.71
N THR A 307 -65.05 68.55 2.16
CA THR A 307 -66.16 68.82 3.08
C THR A 307 -67.53 68.56 2.45
N GLN A 308 -67.65 68.59 1.11
CA GLN A 308 -68.92 68.34 0.43
C GLN A 308 -69.27 66.86 0.44
N ASN A 309 -68.26 66.00 0.27
CA ASN A 309 -68.43 64.55 0.18
C ASN A 309 -67.92 63.80 1.43
N GLU A 310 -67.48 64.52 2.46
CA GLU A 310 -66.94 64.00 3.72
C GLU A 310 -65.83 62.94 3.52
N GLN A 311 -64.96 63.15 2.54
CA GLN A 311 -63.93 62.19 2.15
C GLN A 311 -62.54 62.82 2.06
N PHE A 312 -61.52 61.99 2.25
CA PHE A 312 -60.14 62.37 1.93
C PHE A 312 -59.81 61.96 0.50
N ARG A 313 -59.33 62.92 -0.29
CA ARG A 313 -58.83 62.68 -1.64
C ARG A 313 -57.31 62.56 -1.59
N MET A 314 -56.81 61.35 -1.86
CA MET A 314 -55.37 61.12 -2.01
C MET A 314 -54.89 61.67 -3.35
N ARG A 315 -53.88 62.53 -3.30
CA ARG A 315 -53.23 63.12 -4.47
C ARG A 315 -51.72 63.16 -4.33
N HIS A 316 -51.04 63.28 -5.45
CA HIS A 316 -49.58 63.31 -5.51
C HIS A 316 -49.10 64.61 -6.16
N PRO A 317 -47.85 65.03 -5.89
CA PRO A 317 -47.17 66.05 -6.68
C PRO A 317 -47.32 65.77 -8.18
N THR A 318 -47.47 66.83 -8.97
CA THR A 318 -47.61 66.73 -10.44
C THR A 318 -46.45 67.44 -11.11
N GLY A 319 -46.28 67.30 -12.43
CA GLY A 319 -45.19 67.97 -13.16
C GLY A 319 -45.16 69.49 -12.98
N ALA A 320 -46.32 70.13 -12.80
CA ALA A 320 -46.43 71.58 -12.55
C ALA A 320 -46.36 71.96 -11.05
N TYR A 321 -46.56 71.00 -10.16
CA TYR A 321 -46.58 71.16 -8.70
C TYR A 321 -45.69 70.09 -8.08
N GLY A 322 -44.40 70.16 -8.40
CA GLY A 322 -43.40 69.18 -7.99
C GLY A 322 -42.91 69.36 -6.56
N VAL A 323 -42.17 68.37 -6.09
CA VAL A 323 -41.35 68.46 -4.88
C VAL A 323 -39.94 68.88 -5.29
N ASN A 324 -39.43 69.94 -4.69
CA ASN A 324 -38.10 70.46 -4.93
C ASN A 324 -37.22 70.16 -3.72
N ILE A 325 -36.08 69.52 -3.97
CA ILE A 325 -35.08 69.25 -2.93
C ILE A 325 -33.83 70.08 -3.27
N PRO A 326 -33.49 71.09 -2.46
CA PRO A 326 -32.34 71.95 -2.72
C PRO A 326 -31.03 71.18 -2.55
N SER A 327 -30.12 71.28 -3.52
CA SER A 327 -28.81 70.61 -3.48
C SER A 327 -27.96 70.97 -2.26
N VAL A 328 -28.07 72.21 -1.77
CA VAL A 328 -27.34 72.71 -0.59
C VAL A 328 -27.91 72.24 0.75
N ASN A 329 -29.12 71.65 0.78
CA ASN A 329 -29.76 71.12 1.99
C ASN A 329 -30.47 69.78 1.68
N LEU A 330 -29.80 68.93 0.91
CA LEU A 330 -30.37 67.74 0.27
C LEU A 330 -31.08 66.80 1.26
N THR A 331 -30.57 66.71 2.49
CA THR A 331 -31.03 65.77 3.53
C THR A 331 -31.80 66.43 4.67
N THR A 332 -32.08 67.73 4.57
CA THR A 332 -32.68 68.50 5.67
C THR A 332 -33.81 69.42 5.24
N LYS A 333 -34.00 69.65 3.92
CA LYS A 333 -35.07 70.50 3.40
C LYS A 333 -35.71 69.91 2.16
N PHE A 334 -37.01 70.17 2.03
CA PHE A 334 -37.73 70.01 0.77
C PHE A 334 -38.83 71.09 0.70
N SER A 335 -39.26 71.41 -0.51
CA SER A 335 -40.41 72.28 -0.73
C SER A 335 -41.35 71.69 -1.76
N PHE A 336 -42.61 72.11 -1.70
CA PHE A 336 -43.62 71.67 -2.67
C PHE A 336 -44.61 72.81 -2.88
N ASN A 337 -45.04 72.97 -4.13
CA ASN A 337 -46.10 73.90 -4.48
C ASN A 337 -47.44 73.22 -4.21
N LEU A 338 -48.28 73.84 -3.38
CA LEU A 338 -49.57 73.30 -2.97
C LEU A 338 -50.64 74.39 -3.03
N ILE A 339 -51.79 74.03 -3.58
CA ILE A 339 -53.06 74.77 -3.45
C ILE A 339 -54.16 73.75 -3.15
N SER A 340 -55.27 74.21 -2.56
CA SER A 340 -56.42 73.37 -2.17
C SER A 340 -56.88 72.43 -3.29
N SER A 341 -57.02 72.94 -4.52
CA SER A 341 -57.43 72.14 -5.68
C SER A 341 -56.44 71.04 -6.05
N ILE A 342 -55.14 71.22 -5.82
CA ILE A 342 -54.10 70.21 -6.08
C ILE A 342 -54.03 69.20 -4.93
N ALA A 343 -54.23 69.66 -3.70
CA ALA A 343 -54.31 68.79 -2.53
C ALA A 343 -55.58 67.93 -2.50
N GLY A 344 -56.61 68.32 -3.27
CA GLY A 344 -57.93 67.68 -3.22
C GLY A 344 -58.77 68.17 -2.04
N SER A 345 -58.48 69.35 -1.50
CA SER A 345 -59.23 70.02 -0.43
C SER A 345 -60.14 71.12 -0.98
N ASP A 346 -61.10 71.55 -0.18
CA ASP A 346 -61.86 72.77 -0.44
C ASP A 346 -61.08 74.05 -0.08
N TYR A 347 -61.60 75.19 -0.57
CA TYR A 347 -61.21 76.52 -0.08
C TYR A 347 -61.48 76.64 1.42
N SER A 348 -60.59 77.30 2.15
CA SER A 348 -60.62 77.34 3.63
C SER A 348 -60.56 75.97 4.31
N GLY A 349 -60.27 74.89 3.57
CA GLY A 349 -60.13 73.53 4.07
C GLY A 349 -58.70 73.20 4.52
N TYR A 350 -58.37 71.91 4.52
CA TYR A 350 -57.05 71.42 4.90
C TYR A 350 -56.67 70.15 4.15
N ALA A 351 -55.38 69.87 4.12
CA ALA A 351 -54.84 68.59 3.68
C ALA A 351 -53.82 68.07 4.68
N TYR A 352 -53.84 66.75 4.92
CA TYR A 352 -52.71 66.08 5.55
C TYR A 352 -51.64 65.81 4.51
N ILE A 353 -50.41 66.12 4.86
CA ILE A 353 -49.22 65.88 4.05
C ILE A 353 -48.51 64.69 4.66
N HIS A 354 -48.32 63.66 3.85
CA HIS A 354 -47.55 62.50 4.20
C HIS A 354 -46.24 62.49 3.44
N VAL A 355 -45.14 62.32 4.17
CA VAL A 355 -43.79 62.24 3.62
C VAL A 355 -43.15 60.93 4.06
N VAL A 356 -42.57 60.21 3.10
CA VAL A 356 -41.83 58.96 3.32
C VAL A 356 -40.34 59.24 3.12
N PHE A 357 -39.52 58.80 4.07
CA PHE A 357 -38.06 58.79 4.00
C PHE A 357 -37.51 57.38 3.86
#